data_AF-A0A935RNA2-F1
#
_entry.id   AF-A0A935RNA2-F1
#
_cell.length_a   1.000
_cell.length_b   1.000
_cell.length_c   1.000
_cell.angle_alpha   90.00
_cell.angle_beta   90.00
_cell.angle_gamma   90.00
#
_symmetry.space_group_name_H-M   'P 1'
#
loop_
_entity.id
_entity.type
_entity.pdbx_description
1 polymer ?
#
loop_
_entity_poly.entity_id
_entity_poly.type
_entity_poly.pdbx_seq_one_letter_code
_entity_poly.pdbx_strand_id
1 'polypeptide(L)'
;MLLLPFDADLLLNVIEQVFEMERENFFGSGKNKRIITAKEVFILIGKESGATITEMSRIVGLDQSNAGRRFDAARQKCKTDPEFESTWKKVQEQYKQRIALSHV
;
A
#
# COMPACT_ATOMS: atom_id res chain seq x y z
N MET A 1 -0.86 -18.24 7.20
CA MET A 1 -0.96 -17.01 6.38
C MET A 1 -0.30 -17.32 5.05
N LEU A 2 -1.07 -17.46 3.97
CA LEU A 2 -0.49 -17.62 2.63
C LEU A 2 0.17 -16.28 2.27
N LEU A 3 1.50 -16.28 2.14
CA LEU A 3 2.26 -15.15 1.63
C LEU A 3 1.92 -15.04 0.14
N LEU A 4 1.14 -14.03 -0.22
CA LEU A 4 0.95 -13.69 -1.62
C LEU A 4 2.23 -13.06 -2.15
N PRO A 5 2.63 -13.35 -3.40
CA PRO A 5 3.77 -12.67 -4.00
C PRO A 5 3.51 -11.16 -4.06
N PHE A 6 4.57 -10.36 -4.00
CA PHE A 6 4.48 -8.93 -4.20
C PHE A 6 4.49 -8.60 -5.71
N ASP A 7 3.42 -8.00 -6.19
CA ASP A 7 3.28 -7.40 -7.52
C ASP A 7 2.93 -5.92 -7.35
N ALA A 8 3.90 -5.07 -7.67
CA ALA A 8 3.80 -3.62 -7.49
C ALA A 8 2.71 -3.00 -8.38
N ASP A 9 2.66 -3.38 -9.65
CA ASP A 9 1.73 -2.78 -10.62
C ASP A 9 0.29 -3.19 -10.31
N LEU A 10 0.09 -4.45 -9.92
CA LEU A 10 -1.21 -4.95 -9.52
C LEU A 10 -1.69 -4.26 -8.24
N LEU A 11 -0.83 -4.11 -7.24
CA LEU A 11 -1.17 -3.41 -6.00
C LEU A 11 -1.45 -1.92 -6.25
N LEU A 12 -0.67 -1.24 -7.10
CA LEU A 12 -0.91 0.14 -7.50
C LEU A 12 -2.28 0.29 -8.18
N ASN A 13 -2.62 -0.62 -9.10
CA ASN A 13 -3.93 -0.64 -9.75
C ASN A 13 -5.09 -0.79 -8.75
N VAL A 14 -4.92 -1.58 -7.69
CA VAL A 14 -5.92 -1.69 -6.63
C VAL A 14 -6.02 -0.40 -5.81
N ILE A 15 -4.87 0.21 -5.47
CA ILE A 15 -4.84 1.49 -4.75
C ILE A 15 -5.56 2.58 -5.55
N GLU A 16 -5.27 2.74 -6.83
CA GLU A 16 -5.92 3.72 -7.69
C GLU A 16 -7.44 3.60 -7.69
N GLN A 17 -7.95 2.37 -7.73
CA GLN A 17 -9.39 2.12 -7.75
C GLN A 17 -10.03 2.32 -6.39
N VAL A 18 -9.41 1.85 -5.30
CA VAL A 18 -9.97 2.00 -3.94
C VAL A 18 -9.93 3.45 -3.49
N PHE A 19 -8.86 4.16 -3.84
CA PHE A 19 -8.68 5.57 -3.50
C PHE A 19 -9.12 6.52 -4.61
N GLU A 20 -9.77 6.05 -5.68
CA GLU A 20 -10.22 6.83 -6.85
C GLU A 20 -9.26 7.97 -7.20
N MET A 21 -8.01 7.61 -7.43
CA MET A 21 -6.94 8.57 -7.68
C MET A 21 -6.07 8.11 -8.84
N GLU A 22 -5.58 9.07 -9.62
CA GLU A 22 -4.63 8.79 -10.68
C GLU A 22 -3.25 8.44 -10.10
N ARG A 23 -2.56 7.51 -10.77
CA ARG A 23 -1.24 7.00 -10.36
C ARG A 23 -0.22 8.11 -10.16
N GLU A 24 -0.26 9.15 -10.98
CA GLU A 24 0.67 10.29 -10.91
C GLU A 24 0.56 11.06 -9.59
N ASN A 25 -0.65 11.12 -9.00
CA ASN A 25 -0.89 11.77 -7.71
C ASN A 25 -0.38 10.92 -6.53
N PHE A 26 -0.10 9.64 -6.76
CA PHE A 26 0.40 8.72 -5.75
C PHE A 26 1.91 8.87 -5.54
N PHE A 27 2.69 9.29 -6.53
CA PHE A 27 4.14 9.36 -6.39
C PHE A 27 4.63 10.64 -5.66
N GLY A 28 5.87 10.62 -5.19
CA GLY A 28 6.56 11.80 -4.66
C GLY A 28 6.11 12.25 -3.26
N SER A 29 6.20 13.55 -2.97
CA SER A 29 6.04 14.10 -1.62
C SER A 29 4.63 14.61 -1.28
N GLY A 30 3.61 14.25 -2.07
CA GLY A 30 2.22 14.67 -1.86
C GLY A 30 1.73 14.50 -0.41
N LYS A 31 1.11 15.55 0.14
CA LYS A 31 0.85 15.70 1.59
C LYS A 31 -0.62 15.66 2.01
N ASN A 32 -1.57 15.53 1.10
CA ASN A 32 -2.98 15.47 1.52
C ASN A 32 -3.25 14.15 2.27
N LYS A 33 -4.25 14.14 3.17
CA LYS A 33 -4.56 12.97 4.01
C LYS A 33 -4.84 11.71 3.17
N ARG A 34 -5.53 11.84 2.03
CA ARG A 34 -5.89 10.72 1.14
C ARG A 34 -4.66 10.03 0.52
N ILE A 35 -3.75 10.80 -0.09
CA ILE A 35 -2.47 10.35 -0.65
C ILE A 35 -1.62 9.72 0.44
N ILE A 36 -1.57 10.35 1.61
CA ILE A 36 -0.85 9.83 2.77
C ILE A 36 -1.37 8.45 3.17
N THR A 37 -2.68 8.28 3.31
CA THR A 37 -3.30 7.00 3.65
C THR A 37 -3.07 5.97 2.55
N ALA A 38 -3.19 6.35 1.27
CA ALA A 38 -2.93 5.46 0.14
C ALA A 38 -1.51 4.89 0.18
N LYS A 39 -0.50 5.74 0.41
CA LYS A 39 0.90 5.33 0.54
C LYS A 39 1.11 4.40 1.73
N GLU A 40 0.51 4.73 2.88
CA GLU A 40 0.60 3.91 4.09
C GLU A 40 0.01 2.51 3.86
N VAL A 41 -1.16 2.41 3.23
CA VAL A 41 -1.79 1.13 2.90
C VAL A 41 -0.95 0.34 1.88
N PHE A 42 -0.46 0.99 0.82
CA PHE A 42 0.42 0.38 -0.17
C PHE A 42 1.68 -0.20 0.46
N ILE A 43 2.39 0.60 1.28
CA ILE A 43 3.62 0.18 1.95
C ILE A 43 3.35 -0.98 2.90
N LEU A 44 2.24 -0.93 3.66
CA LEU A 44 1.88 -2.01 4.60
C LEU A 44 1.64 -3.33 3.86
N ILE A 45 0.81 -3.33 2.81
CA ILE A 45 0.49 -4.55 2.05
C ILE A 45 1.73 -5.06 1.29
N GLY A 46 2.53 -4.18 0.69
CA GLY A 46 3.76 -4.56 0.01
C GLY A 46 4.76 -5.23 0.97
N LYS A 47 4.95 -4.65 2.17
CA LYS A 47 5.79 -5.24 3.22
C LYS A 47 5.27 -6.60 3.70
N GLU A 48 3.95 -6.75 3.86
CA GLU A 48 3.31 -8.02 4.23
C GLU A 48 3.42 -9.08 3.13
N SER A 49 3.54 -8.65 1.87
CA SER A 49 3.71 -9.50 0.69
C SER A 49 5.19 -9.80 0.37
N GLY A 50 6.11 -9.42 1.25
CA GLY A 50 7.54 -9.74 1.15
C GLY A 50 8.45 -8.65 0.58
N ALA A 51 7.91 -7.50 0.18
CA ALA A 51 8.74 -6.40 -0.31
C ALA A 51 9.64 -5.80 0.79
N THR A 52 10.75 -5.21 0.37
CA THR A 52 11.66 -4.46 1.24
C THR A 52 11.22 -2.99 1.36
N ILE A 53 11.65 -2.30 2.43
CA ILE A 53 11.37 -0.87 2.58
C ILE A 53 12.06 -0.04 1.48
N THR A 54 13.19 -0.52 0.97
CA THR A 54 13.92 0.08 -0.15
C THR A 54 13.13 0.01 -1.45
N GLU A 55 12.52 -1.14 -1.76
CA GLU A 55 11.65 -1.27 -2.93
C GLU A 55 10.42 -0.37 -2.78
N MET A 56 9.81 -0.37 -1.60
CA MET A 56 8.69 0.51 -1.32
C MET A 56 9.08 1.96 -1.55
N SER A 57 10.16 2.45 -0.93
CA SER A 57 10.57 3.86 -1.03
C SER A 57 10.80 4.29 -2.47
N ARG A 58 11.40 3.42 -3.30
CA ARG A 58 11.59 3.66 -4.73
C ARG A 58 10.25 3.78 -5.46
N ILE A 59 9.31 2.87 -5.23
CA ILE A 59 8.01 2.87 -5.91
C ILE A 59 7.19 4.11 -5.53
N VAL A 60 7.09 4.46 -4.26
CA VAL A 60 6.32 5.65 -3.83
C VAL A 60 7.02 6.98 -4.11
N GLY A 61 8.31 6.97 -4.48
CA GLY A 61 9.10 8.19 -4.66
C GLY A 61 9.40 8.92 -3.35
N LEU A 62 9.72 8.17 -2.29
CA LEU A 62 10.12 8.68 -0.98
C LEU A 62 11.55 8.24 -0.64
N ASP A 63 12.22 8.96 0.26
CA ASP A 63 13.42 8.42 0.90
C ASP A 63 13.06 7.27 1.87
N GLN A 64 14.05 6.42 2.16
CA GLN A 64 13.84 5.23 2.99
C GLN A 64 13.41 5.56 4.43
N SER A 65 13.87 6.68 4.99
CA SER A 65 13.49 7.09 6.35
C SER A 65 12.01 7.45 6.41
N ASN A 66 11.54 8.24 5.45
CA ASN A 66 10.13 8.60 5.31
C ASN A 66 9.27 7.38 4.99
N ALA A 67 9.69 6.48 4.10
CA ALA A 67 8.99 5.23 3.84
C ALA A 67 8.87 4.36 5.11
N GLY A 68 9.96 4.23 5.87
CA GLY A 68 9.97 3.51 7.15
C GLY A 68 8.99 4.09 8.17
N ARG A 69 9.00 5.40 8.36
CA ARG A 69 8.03 6.09 9.24
C ARG A 69 6.57 5.86 8.80
N ARG A 70 6.31 5.82 7.49
CA ARG A 70 4.96 5.51 6.96
C ARG A 70 4.56 4.07 7.22
N PHE A 71 5.48 3.12 7.12
CA PHE A 71 5.21 1.74 7.51
C PHE A 71 4.85 1.63 8.99
N ASP A 72 5.63 2.23 9.88
CA ASP A 72 5.35 2.20 11.32
C ASP A 72 4.01 2.87 11.66
N ALA A 73 3.73 4.02 11.05
CA ALA A 73 2.46 4.72 11.19
C ALA A 73 1.27 3.87 10.68
N ALA A 74 1.40 3.24 9.51
CA ALA A 74 0.38 2.36 8.94
C ALA A 74 0.09 1.17 9.87
N ARG A 75 1.15 0.53 10.37
CA ARG A 75 1.06 -0.61 11.29
C ARG A 75 0.37 -0.23 12.60
N GLN A 76 0.63 0.98 13.11
CA GLN A 76 -0.04 1.49 14.30
C GLN A 76 -1.51 1.81 14.02
N LYS A 77 -1.80 2.55 12.93
CA LYS A 77 -3.17 2.90 12.51
C LYS A 77 -4.04 1.68 12.29
N CYS A 78 -3.51 0.62 11.69
CA CYS A 78 -4.24 -0.64 11.52
C CYS A 78 -4.76 -1.25 12.84
N LYS A 79 -4.19 -0.87 13.99
CA LYS A 79 -4.63 -1.33 15.32
C LYS A 79 -5.53 -0.32 16.04
N THR A 80 -5.42 0.97 15.72
CA THR A 80 -6.04 2.05 16.51
C THR A 80 -7.07 2.86 15.75
N ASP A 81 -7.13 2.73 14.43
CA ASP A 81 -8.00 3.49 13.53
C ASP A 81 -8.87 2.51 12.71
N PRO A 82 -10.15 2.33 13.09
CA PRO A 82 -11.06 1.42 12.39
C PRO A 82 -11.31 1.80 10.92
N GLU A 83 -11.25 3.09 10.57
CA GLU A 83 -11.42 3.56 9.19
C GLU A 83 -10.21 3.13 8.34
N PHE A 84 -9.01 3.28 8.89
CA PHE A 84 -7.79 2.79 8.26
C PHE A 84 -7.80 1.26 8.12
N GLU A 85 -8.16 0.54 9.18
CA GLU A 85 -8.24 -0.93 9.17
C GLU A 85 -9.22 -1.44 8.10
N SER A 86 -10.41 -0.84 8.02
CA SER A 86 -11.41 -1.15 7.00
C SER A 86 -10.87 -0.92 5.58
N THR A 87 -10.20 0.22 5.38
CA THR A 87 -9.59 0.56 4.09
C THR A 87 -8.48 -0.42 3.70
N TRP A 88 -7.59 -0.76 4.64
CA TRP A 88 -6.53 -1.75 4.44
C TRP A 88 -7.11 -3.12 4.09
N LYS A 89 -8.12 -3.60 4.83
CA LYS A 89 -8.82 -4.87 4.54
C LYS A 89 -9.42 -4.87 3.13
N LYS A 90 -10.06 -3.78 2.72
CA LYS A 90 -10.63 -3.63 1.37
C LYS A 90 -9.56 -3.76 0.28
N VAL A 91 -8.44 -3.05 0.41
CA VAL A 91 -7.32 -3.13 -0.56
C VAL A 91 -6.72 -4.53 -0.56
N GLN A 92 -6.47 -5.11 0.62
CA GLN A 92 -5.86 -6.42 0.76
C GLN A 92 -6.72 -7.52 0.13
N GLU A 93 -8.04 -7.47 0.32
CA GLU A 93 -8.99 -8.43 -0.28
C GLU A 93 -9.03 -8.32 -1.80
N GLN A 94 -9.11 -7.10 -2.35
CA GLN A 94 -9.07 -6.91 -3.81
C GLN A 94 -7.74 -7.35 -4.42
N TYR A 95 -6.62 -7.08 -3.74
CA TYR A 95 -5.30 -7.53 -4.17
C TYR A 95 -5.19 -9.07 -4.16
N LYS A 96 -5.68 -9.73 -3.11
CA LYS A 96 -5.76 -11.19 -3.00
C LYS A 96 -6.50 -11.82 -4.17
N GLN A 97 -7.67 -11.28 -4.52
CA GLN A 97 -8.49 -11.79 -5.61
C GLN A 97 -7.77 -11.66 -6.96
N ARG A 98 -7.12 -10.51 -7.22
CA ARG A 98 -6.46 -10.27 -8.50
C ARG A 98 -5.19 -11.09 -8.69
N ILE A 99 -4.39 -11.23 -7.63
CA ILE A 99 -3.14 -11.97 -7.75
C ILE A 99 -3.40 -13.46 -7.94
N ALA A 100 -4.47 -13.99 -7.32
CA ALA A 100 -4.93 -15.35 -7.56
C ALA A 100 -5.34 -15.57 -9.03
N LEU A 101 -5.91 -14.57 -9.70
CA LEU A 101 -6.28 -14.67 -11.12
C LEU A 101 -5.08 -14.47 -12.07
N SER A 102 -4.05 -13.74 -11.65
CA SER A 102 -2.91 -13.38 -12.50
C SER A 102 -1.81 -14.46 -12.51
N HIS A 103 -1.81 -15.38 -11.55
CA HIS A 103 -0.82 -16.45 -11.39
C HIS A 103 -1.40 -17.87 -11.62
N VAL A 104 -2.57 -17.97 -12.26
CA VAL A 104 -3.18 -19.24 -12.72
C VAL A 104 -2.75 -19.54 -14.16
#